data_AF-A0A812CZT4-F1
#
_entry.id   AF-A0A812CZT4-F1
#
_cell.length_a   1.000
_cell.length_b   1.000
_cell.length_c   1.000
_cell.angle_alpha   90.00
_cell.angle_beta   90.00
_cell.angle_gamma   90.00
#
_symmetry.space_group_name_H-M   'P 1'
#
loop_
_entity.id
_entity.type
_entity.pdbx_description
1 polymer ?
#
loop_
_entity_poly.entity_id
_entity_poly.type
_entity_poly.pdbx_seq_one_letter_code
_entity_poly.pdbx_strand_id
1 'polypeptide(L)'
;MRPRTCRRYCRYGVLFLLGYLLVQGVVWIGKELMSDDEDPVVIKESEKIKDDRLQEEQKKPPESLEKKSDDRSDRSDDRDKGLKFKDADSEEAKRKEDSKRKEAEAKEAAEEKKAKDLEKKRQKEEAEVLRKLEIEETIRKVEAAAKESKAKAKAEAEKKEEALKLEQQLRKEEEIRHQMELQHQEKLRKQEEEKLKKLQEEEEARRLADAKKQAELRVELEKLQKEIIEKRMDEVPKDEAVPHDASQDHQGDEHYKYSIDVEGTGKIVHGRHFAMKASKTEHDIEEEAERHMRLNFPDDHFPVIVTAVTRQTLNDVEKLIESVQYFLPDKKLVIFHIDLSEEQIAKLESACNVETRIFWMWMFPAHVHNCSETSWRPIVIQLALAEFGSVMWINPTTRLVKGHFQSLIKESEEEDLLILTSNKHYSTYSVTHPDMYTYLPTNMEMLKKISHIEIRLVIIHNTKRIQNKLLKWLILCSLEKGCLSPVGSRHQCDSPLTKTVYANCHRFDESAMNILLKNYFGFKLESFARDDTYTMDTADWKGIPKIKNCR
;
A
#
# COMPACT_ATOMS: atom_id res chain seq x y z
N MET A 1 10.32 -55.29 0.24
CA MET A 1 8.91 -55.02 -0.12
C MET A 1 8.65 -53.51 -0.06
N ARG A 2 8.11 -52.92 -1.13
CA ARG A 2 7.84 -51.47 -1.27
C ARG A 2 6.58 -51.05 -0.50
N PRO A 3 6.51 -49.79 -0.02
CA PRO A 3 5.26 -49.01 -0.01
C PRO A 3 5.47 -47.72 -0.85
N ARG A 4 4.88 -47.51 -2.02
CA ARG A 4 3.45 -47.25 -2.36
C ARG A 4 2.80 -46.05 -1.66
N THR A 5 3.45 -44.88 -1.60
CA THR A 5 2.72 -43.58 -1.45
C THR A 5 3.29 -42.41 -2.27
N CYS A 6 4.49 -42.53 -2.85
CA CYS A 6 5.08 -41.49 -3.71
C CYS A 6 4.35 -41.28 -5.07
N ARG A 7 3.37 -42.14 -5.41
CA ARG A 7 2.61 -42.05 -6.67
C ARG A 7 1.33 -41.21 -6.62
N ARG A 8 0.89 -40.73 -5.45
CA ARG A 8 -0.34 -39.90 -5.34
C ARG A 8 -0.05 -38.41 -5.49
N TYR A 9 1.05 -37.88 -4.93
CA TYR A 9 1.35 -36.44 -5.05
C TYR A 9 1.92 -36.01 -6.41
N CYS A 10 2.64 -36.87 -7.14
CA CYS A 10 2.94 -36.59 -8.56
C CYS A 10 1.70 -36.62 -9.46
N ARG A 11 0.63 -37.34 -9.07
CA ARG A 11 -0.63 -37.33 -9.82
C ARG A 11 -1.43 -36.06 -9.56
N TYR A 12 -1.40 -35.50 -8.34
CA TYR A 12 -2.06 -34.23 -8.07
C TYR A 12 -1.33 -33.03 -8.69
N GLY A 13 0.00 -33.01 -8.78
CA GLY A 13 0.73 -31.95 -9.49
C GLY A 13 0.43 -31.92 -11.00
N VAL A 14 0.34 -33.08 -11.65
CA VAL A 14 -0.02 -33.18 -13.08
C VAL A 14 -1.53 -32.96 -13.31
N LEU A 15 -2.40 -33.37 -12.36
CA LEU A 15 -3.84 -33.08 -12.42
C LEU A 15 -4.16 -31.61 -12.12
N PHE A 16 -3.33 -30.88 -11.36
CA PHE A 16 -3.49 -29.43 -11.16
C PHE A 16 -3.08 -28.64 -12.40
N LEU A 17 -2.01 -29.04 -13.08
CA LEU A 17 -1.63 -28.48 -14.39
C LEU A 17 -2.68 -28.79 -15.47
N LEU A 18 -3.23 -30.01 -15.52
CA LEU A 18 -4.34 -30.34 -16.42
C LEU A 18 -5.67 -29.66 -16.01
N GLY A 19 -5.91 -29.47 -14.72
CA GLY A 19 -7.07 -28.74 -14.20
C GLY A 19 -7.02 -27.25 -14.52
N TYR A 20 -5.83 -26.64 -14.43
CA TYR A 20 -5.57 -25.26 -14.85
C TYR A 20 -5.78 -25.09 -16.37
N LEU A 21 -5.35 -26.07 -17.18
CA LEU A 21 -5.59 -26.09 -18.64
C LEU A 21 -7.07 -26.29 -19.01
N LEU A 22 -7.84 -27.09 -18.25
CA LEU A 22 -9.28 -27.28 -18.49
C LEU A 22 -10.12 -26.06 -18.08
N VAL A 23 -9.76 -25.36 -17.01
CA VAL A 23 -10.46 -24.14 -16.58
C VAL A 23 -10.22 -22.99 -17.58
N GLN A 24 -9.01 -22.88 -18.17
CA GLN A 24 -8.74 -21.93 -19.25
C GLN A 24 -9.46 -22.29 -20.57
N GLY A 25 -9.59 -23.59 -20.89
CA GLY A 25 -10.33 -24.06 -22.06
C GLY A 25 -11.84 -23.81 -21.99
N VAL A 26 -12.46 -23.92 -20.80
CA VAL A 26 -13.90 -23.67 -20.60
C VAL A 26 -14.23 -22.16 -20.65
N VAL A 27 -13.31 -21.29 -20.21
CA VAL A 27 -13.47 -19.83 -20.33
C VAL A 27 -13.37 -19.34 -21.78
N TRP A 28 -12.63 -20.05 -22.64
CA TRP A 28 -12.52 -19.72 -24.06
C TRP A 28 -13.77 -20.13 -24.86
N ILE A 29 -14.33 -21.32 -24.59
CA ILE A 29 -15.57 -21.79 -25.26
C ILE A 29 -16.80 -20.97 -24.85
N GLY A 30 -16.82 -20.40 -23.63
CA GLY A 30 -17.90 -19.52 -23.18
C GLY A 30 -17.95 -18.14 -23.85
N LYS A 31 -16.86 -17.71 -24.51
CA LYS A 31 -16.77 -16.41 -25.19
C LYS A 31 -17.15 -16.45 -26.67
N GLU A 32 -17.23 -17.63 -27.27
CA GLU A 32 -17.58 -17.82 -28.69
C GLU A 32 -19.09 -18.03 -28.93
N LEU A 33 -19.91 -18.06 -27.86
CA LEU A 33 -21.35 -18.42 -27.96
C LEU A 33 -22.34 -17.32 -27.59
N MET A 34 -21.91 -16.05 -27.55
CA MET A 34 -22.82 -14.90 -27.47
C MET A 34 -22.41 -13.85 -28.51
N SER A 35 -22.68 -14.14 -29.77
CA SER A 35 -23.10 -13.09 -30.70
C SER A 35 -24.60 -12.88 -30.48
N ASP A 36 -25.02 -11.63 -30.35
CA ASP A 36 -26.01 -11.00 -31.24
C ASP A 36 -26.36 -9.62 -30.67
N ASP A 37 -26.28 -8.64 -31.58
CA ASP A 37 -27.09 -7.45 -31.74
C ASP A 37 -27.77 -6.82 -30.50
N GLU A 38 -27.47 -5.55 -30.23
CA GLU A 38 -28.48 -4.48 -30.20
C GLU A 38 -27.83 -3.08 -30.24
N ASP A 39 -28.37 -2.23 -31.11
CA ASP A 39 -28.00 -0.82 -31.33
C ASP A 39 -28.25 0.06 -30.09
N PRO A 40 -27.45 1.12 -29.85
CA PRO A 40 -27.77 2.11 -28.83
C PRO A 40 -28.83 3.11 -29.32
N VAL A 41 -30.02 3.00 -28.73
CA VAL A 41 -31.12 3.96 -28.82
C VAL A 41 -30.70 5.32 -28.25
N VAL A 42 -30.89 6.35 -29.09
CA VAL A 42 -30.82 7.77 -28.77
C VAL A 42 -32.00 8.17 -27.89
N ILE A 43 -31.76 8.77 -26.72
CA ILE A 43 -32.75 9.63 -26.06
C ILE A 43 -32.07 10.94 -25.63
N LYS A 44 -32.58 12.04 -26.21
CA LYS A 44 -32.35 13.43 -25.82
C LYS A 44 -33.40 13.86 -24.78
N GLU A 45 -33.10 15.00 -24.14
CA GLU A 45 -34.02 15.92 -23.43
C GLU A 45 -34.43 15.50 -22.01
N SER A 46 -34.67 16.39 -21.03
CA SER A 46 -34.57 17.86 -20.92
C SER A 46 -34.87 18.28 -19.46
N GLU A 47 -34.33 19.44 -19.11
CA GLU A 47 -34.90 20.53 -18.27
C GLU A 47 -35.66 20.33 -16.94
N LYS A 48 -35.16 21.10 -15.95
CA LYS A 48 -35.84 22.04 -15.02
C LYS A 48 -37.29 21.76 -14.57
N ILE A 49 -37.48 21.79 -13.25
CA ILE A 49 -38.65 22.42 -12.62
C ILE A 49 -38.21 23.26 -11.41
N LYS A 50 -38.76 24.47 -11.33
CA LYS A 50 -38.71 25.48 -10.25
C LYS A 50 -39.93 25.34 -9.32
N ASP A 51 -39.77 25.92 -8.12
CA ASP A 51 -40.81 26.50 -7.23
C ASP A 51 -41.90 25.54 -6.70
N ASP A 52 -42.46 25.69 -5.50
CA ASP A 52 -42.85 26.92 -4.81
C ASP A 52 -43.18 26.62 -3.31
N ARG A 53 -42.93 27.60 -2.43
CA ARG A 53 -43.68 27.97 -1.19
C ARG A 53 -43.67 27.03 0.03
N LEU A 54 -43.81 27.49 1.28
CA LEU A 54 -43.84 28.79 2.00
C LEU A 54 -43.87 28.43 3.50
N GLN A 55 -43.28 29.30 4.35
CA GLN A 55 -43.68 29.66 5.74
C GLN A 55 -43.76 28.52 6.79
N GLU A 56 -43.40 28.64 8.05
CA GLU A 56 -43.20 29.67 9.09
C GLU A 56 -42.35 28.91 10.15
N GLU A 57 -41.54 29.46 11.05
CA GLU A 57 -41.85 30.48 12.05
C GLU A 57 -40.56 30.77 12.84
N GLN A 58 -40.45 32.00 13.33
CA GLN A 58 -39.32 32.56 14.06
C GLN A 58 -39.26 32.09 15.53
N LYS A 59 -38.06 32.13 16.13
CA LYS A 59 -37.81 32.82 17.41
C LYS A 59 -36.32 32.90 17.78
N LYS A 60 -35.80 34.15 17.82
CA LYS A 60 -34.63 34.57 18.62
C LYS A 60 -35.08 34.83 20.08
N PRO A 61 -34.16 34.79 21.07
CA PRO A 61 -34.35 35.40 22.39
C PRO A 61 -33.72 36.82 22.47
N PRO A 62 -34.20 37.71 23.36
CA PRO A 62 -33.41 38.83 23.89
C PRO A 62 -33.01 38.52 25.35
N GLU A 63 -31.75 38.65 25.75
CA GLU A 63 -30.93 39.87 25.94
C GLU A 63 -31.14 40.53 27.32
N SER A 64 -30.03 40.68 28.02
CA SER A 64 -29.88 41.15 29.40
C SER A 64 -29.51 42.64 29.46
N LEU A 65 -30.18 43.33 30.38
CA LEU A 65 -29.85 44.57 31.12
C LEU A 65 -28.45 45.21 30.92
N GLU A 66 -28.43 46.53 30.71
CA GLU A 66 -27.62 47.48 31.51
C GLU A 66 -28.05 48.96 31.37
N LYS A 67 -27.40 49.84 32.13
CA LYS A 67 -27.98 50.98 32.88
C LYS A 67 -27.97 52.36 32.17
N LYS A 68 -28.87 53.22 32.67
CA LYS A 68 -28.81 54.69 32.91
C LYS A 68 -27.63 55.51 32.34
N SER A 69 -28.00 56.64 31.72
CA SER A 69 -27.39 57.95 32.00
C SER A 69 -28.37 59.09 31.65
N ASP A 70 -28.29 60.16 32.45
CA ASP A 70 -28.98 61.44 32.30
C ASP A 70 -28.65 62.15 30.97
N ASP A 71 -29.56 62.96 30.43
CA ASP A 71 -29.28 64.40 30.26
C ASP A 71 -30.53 65.23 29.91
N ARG A 72 -30.43 66.51 30.27
CA ARG A 72 -31.36 67.63 30.10
C ARG A 72 -31.76 67.89 28.64
N SER A 73 -32.95 68.43 28.43
CA SER A 73 -33.08 69.74 27.77
C SER A 73 -34.50 70.30 27.86
N ASP A 74 -34.52 71.59 28.20
CA ASP A 74 -35.64 72.51 28.21
C ASP A 74 -36.44 72.52 26.90
N ARG A 75 -37.75 72.72 27.01
CA ARG A 75 -38.47 73.58 26.06
C ARG A 75 -39.69 74.21 26.72
N SER A 76 -39.57 75.52 26.86
CA SER A 76 -40.59 76.54 27.04
C SER A 76 -41.65 76.51 25.94
N ASP A 77 -42.89 76.90 26.30
CA ASP A 77 -43.89 77.65 25.52
C ASP A 77 -45.11 77.78 26.48
N ASP A 78 -45.89 78.86 26.59
CA ASP A 78 -45.86 80.17 25.98
C ASP A 78 -46.64 81.12 26.91
N ARG A 79 -46.28 82.40 26.93
CA ARG A 79 -46.83 83.41 27.83
C ARG A 79 -47.98 84.16 27.17
N ASP A 80 -49.11 84.25 27.87
CA ASP A 80 -50.19 85.20 27.57
C ASP A 80 -49.86 86.59 28.15
N LYS A 81 -50.02 87.65 27.34
CA LYS A 81 -49.98 89.05 27.79
C LYS A 81 -50.83 89.97 26.90
N GLY A 82 -51.87 90.53 27.50
CA GLY A 82 -52.47 91.82 27.16
C GLY A 82 -53.64 92.11 28.10
N LEU A 83 -54.09 93.32 28.41
CA LEU A 83 -53.56 94.70 28.32
C LEU A 83 -54.65 95.57 29.04
N LYS A 84 -54.24 96.70 29.64
CA LYS A 84 -55.03 97.93 29.93
C LYS A 84 -55.89 97.97 31.22
N PHE A 85 -55.58 98.88 32.17
CA PHE A 85 -56.06 100.30 32.34
C PHE A 85 -57.56 100.35 32.72
N LYS A 86 -58.09 101.16 33.64
CA LYS A 86 -57.63 102.22 34.54
C LYS A 86 -58.84 102.57 35.44
N ASP A 87 -58.59 103.40 36.46
CA ASP A 87 -59.53 104.32 37.12
C ASP A 87 -60.31 103.87 38.37
N ALA A 88 -60.13 104.71 39.38
CA ALA A 88 -60.67 104.69 40.71
C ALA A 88 -62.06 105.35 40.75
N ASP A 89 -62.91 104.89 41.66
CA ASP A 89 -63.73 105.68 42.59
C ASP A 89 -65.05 104.98 42.95
N SER A 90 -65.47 105.18 44.21
CA SER A 90 -66.66 104.67 44.91
C SER A 90 -66.51 103.35 45.67
N GLU A 91 -65.71 103.47 46.73
CA GLU A 91 -65.72 102.67 47.95
C GLU A 91 -67.11 102.57 48.61
N GLU A 92 -67.31 101.45 49.32
CA GLU A 92 -68.07 101.39 50.58
C GLU A 92 -69.59 101.13 50.57
N ALA A 93 -70.10 100.29 49.66
CA ALA A 93 -71.45 99.68 49.87
C ALA A 93 -71.65 98.23 49.35
N LYS A 94 -70.61 97.57 48.82
CA LYS A 94 -70.68 96.14 48.35
C LYS A 94 -69.87 95.13 49.18
N ARG A 95 -69.17 95.57 50.25
CA ARG A 95 -68.26 94.72 51.06
C ARG A 95 -68.94 93.76 52.07
N LYS A 96 -70.27 93.79 52.23
CA LYS A 96 -70.97 92.93 53.22
C LYS A 96 -71.71 91.71 52.63
N GLU A 97 -71.87 91.64 51.30
CA GLU A 97 -72.50 90.49 50.63
C GLU A 97 -71.46 89.53 50.01
N ASP A 98 -70.36 90.06 49.46
CA ASP A 98 -69.22 89.26 48.96
C ASP A 98 -68.47 88.49 50.07
N SER A 99 -68.48 88.98 51.31
CA SER A 99 -67.86 88.29 52.45
C SER A 99 -68.62 87.01 52.82
N LYS A 100 -69.96 87.02 52.76
CA LYS A 100 -70.79 85.86 53.07
C LYS A 100 -70.76 84.81 51.95
N ARG A 101 -70.66 85.25 50.69
CA ARG A 101 -70.53 84.33 49.54
C ARG A 101 -69.15 83.65 49.50
N LYS A 102 -68.07 84.38 49.81
CA LYS A 102 -66.72 83.80 49.92
C LYS A 102 -66.57 82.84 51.10
N GLU A 103 -67.29 83.04 52.20
CA GLU A 103 -67.28 82.12 53.34
C GLU A 103 -68.08 80.83 53.06
N ALA A 104 -69.17 80.91 52.27
CA ALA A 104 -69.92 79.75 51.80
C ALA A 104 -69.14 78.93 50.75
N GLU A 105 -68.54 79.60 49.76
CA GLU A 105 -67.69 78.95 48.73
C GLU A 105 -66.41 78.34 49.35
N ALA A 106 -65.85 78.94 50.40
CA ALA A 106 -64.71 78.37 51.13
C ALA A 106 -65.08 77.13 51.96
N LYS A 107 -66.30 77.05 52.51
CA LYS A 107 -66.78 75.85 53.21
C LYS A 107 -67.06 74.71 52.24
N GLU A 108 -67.70 74.98 51.11
CA GLU A 108 -67.97 73.98 50.07
C GLU A 108 -66.68 73.44 49.45
N ALA A 109 -65.71 74.32 49.14
CA ALA A 109 -64.39 73.90 48.67
C ALA A 109 -63.60 73.10 49.71
N ALA A 110 -63.77 73.37 51.01
CA ALA A 110 -63.15 72.60 52.08
C ALA A 110 -63.77 71.21 52.26
N GLU A 111 -65.10 71.07 52.08
CA GLU A 111 -65.79 69.78 52.09
C GLU A 111 -65.46 68.95 50.84
N GLU A 112 -65.42 69.57 49.65
CA GLU A 112 -65.02 68.90 48.42
C GLU A 112 -63.56 68.41 48.48
N LYS A 113 -62.66 69.21 49.06
CA LYS A 113 -61.27 68.81 49.30
C LYS A 113 -61.18 67.62 50.27
N LYS A 114 -61.96 67.63 51.36
CA LYS A 114 -62.03 66.49 52.30
C LYS A 114 -62.57 65.24 51.62
N ALA A 115 -63.58 65.36 50.75
CA ALA A 115 -64.12 64.23 49.99
C ALA A 115 -63.07 63.66 49.00
N LYS A 116 -62.36 64.51 48.26
CA LYS A 116 -61.28 64.09 47.36
C LYS A 116 -60.10 63.45 48.09
N ASP A 117 -59.72 63.98 49.25
CA ASP A 117 -58.66 63.40 50.08
C ASP A 117 -59.06 62.03 50.65
N LEU A 118 -60.33 61.85 51.02
CA LEU A 118 -60.87 60.57 51.49
C LEU A 118 -60.92 59.53 50.35
N GLU A 119 -61.33 59.93 49.15
CA GLU A 119 -61.37 59.04 48.00
C GLU A 119 -59.97 58.63 47.54
N LYS A 120 -59.01 59.58 47.55
CA LYS A 120 -57.60 59.28 47.27
C LYS A 120 -57.00 58.32 48.31
N LYS A 121 -57.42 58.44 49.58
CA LYS A 121 -57.03 57.50 50.63
C LYS A 121 -57.61 56.10 50.36
N ARG A 122 -58.88 56.00 49.96
CA ARG A 122 -59.53 54.73 49.62
C ARG A 122 -58.87 54.05 48.41
N GLN A 123 -58.59 54.81 47.35
CA GLN A 123 -57.87 54.31 46.17
C GLN A 123 -56.45 53.82 46.50
N LYS A 124 -55.75 54.49 47.43
CA LYS A 124 -54.43 54.07 47.89
C LYS A 124 -54.50 52.76 48.68
N GLU A 125 -55.51 52.59 49.52
CA GLU A 125 -55.75 51.35 50.28
C GLU A 125 -56.13 50.19 49.34
N GLU A 126 -57.03 50.42 48.37
CA GLU A 126 -57.38 49.44 47.34
C GLU A 126 -56.18 49.01 46.49
N ALA A 127 -55.33 49.95 46.08
CA ALA A 127 -54.09 49.66 45.35
C ALA A 127 -53.08 48.86 46.20
N GLU A 128 -53.00 49.11 47.51
CA GLU A 128 -52.15 48.34 48.41
C GLU A 128 -52.65 46.89 48.56
N VAL A 129 -53.96 46.69 48.65
CA VAL A 129 -54.58 45.36 48.70
C VAL A 129 -54.32 44.60 47.39
N LEU A 130 -54.49 45.24 46.23
CA LEU A 130 -54.22 44.61 44.94
C LEU A 130 -52.76 44.19 44.80
N ARG A 131 -51.83 45.06 45.22
CA ARG A 131 -50.39 44.75 45.21
C ARG A 131 -50.04 43.56 46.12
N LYS A 132 -50.71 43.42 47.27
CA LYS A 132 -50.52 42.25 48.14
C LYS A 132 -50.98 40.96 47.47
N LEU A 133 -52.13 40.98 46.79
CA LEU A 133 -52.65 39.82 46.05
C LEU A 133 -51.73 39.43 44.88
N GLU A 134 -51.19 40.38 44.13
CA GLU A 134 -50.22 40.12 43.05
C GLU A 134 -48.93 39.49 43.56
N ILE A 135 -48.43 39.93 44.73
CA ILE A 135 -47.26 39.35 45.38
C ILE A 135 -47.55 37.90 45.81
N GLU A 136 -48.70 37.64 46.42
CA GLU A 136 -49.09 36.28 46.81
C GLU A 136 -49.23 35.34 45.61
N GLU A 137 -49.81 35.81 44.50
CA GLU A 137 -49.91 35.03 43.27
C GLU A 137 -48.51 34.73 42.69
N THR A 138 -47.61 35.71 42.72
CA THR A 138 -46.22 35.55 42.27
C THR A 138 -45.48 34.52 43.13
N ILE A 139 -45.63 34.57 44.46
CA ILE A 139 -45.05 33.58 45.37
C ILE A 139 -45.55 32.18 45.04
N ARG A 140 -46.86 31.99 44.82
CA ARG A 140 -47.42 30.68 44.45
C ARG A 140 -46.83 30.15 43.13
N LYS A 141 -46.66 31.00 42.13
CA LYS A 141 -46.05 30.61 40.84
C LYS A 141 -44.58 30.18 41.01
N VAL A 142 -43.81 30.91 41.82
CA VAL A 142 -42.41 30.57 42.12
C VAL A 142 -42.30 29.25 42.87
N GLU A 143 -43.15 29.02 43.87
CA GLU A 143 -43.17 27.76 44.63
C GLU A 143 -43.54 26.55 43.74
N ALA A 144 -44.50 26.73 42.83
CA ALA A 144 -44.88 25.68 41.87
C ALA A 144 -43.71 25.35 40.92
N ALA A 145 -43.05 26.37 40.37
CA ALA A 145 -41.88 26.20 39.50
C ALA A 145 -40.71 25.53 40.23
N ALA A 146 -40.48 25.88 41.50
CA ALA A 146 -39.45 25.25 42.34
C ALA A 146 -39.74 23.76 42.59
N LYS A 147 -41.01 23.40 42.83
CA LYS A 147 -41.42 21.99 42.99
C LYS A 147 -41.21 21.20 41.70
N GLU A 148 -41.58 21.77 40.55
CA GLU A 148 -41.38 21.12 39.25
C GLU A 148 -39.89 20.92 38.93
N SER A 149 -39.06 21.94 39.16
CA SER A 149 -37.61 21.86 38.98
C SER A 149 -36.98 20.78 39.85
N LYS A 150 -37.38 20.70 41.13
CA LYS A 150 -36.92 19.66 42.05
C LYS A 150 -37.34 18.25 41.61
N ALA A 151 -38.54 18.10 41.08
CA ALA A 151 -39.02 16.82 40.54
C ALA A 151 -38.22 16.39 39.29
N LYS A 152 -37.94 17.32 38.36
CA LYS A 152 -37.11 17.08 37.17
C LYS A 152 -35.69 16.67 37.55
N ALA A 153 -35.06 17.39 38.49
CA ALA A 153 -33.72 17.08 38.96
C ALA A 153 -33.64 15.69 39.62
N LYS A 154 -34.68 15.29 40.37
CA LYS A 154 -34.75 13.96 40.97
C LYS A 154 -34.86 12.86 39.91
N ALA A 155 -35.74 13.04 38.92
CA ALA A 155 -35.90 12.07 37.82
C ALA A 155 -34.63 11.95 36.96
N GLU A 156 -33.90 13.05 36.75
CA GLU A 156 -32.62 13.01 36.04
C GLU A 156 -31.53 12.28 36.83
N ALA A 157 -31.49 12.45 38.15
CA ALA A 157 -30.57 11.73 39.02
C ALA A 157 -30.83 10.22 39.02
N GLU A 158 -32.10 9.80 39.08
CA GLU A 158 -32.49 8.39 39.00
C GLU A 158 -32.09 7.77 37.65
N LYS A 159 -32.31 8.47 36.53
CA LYS A 159 -31.86 8.02 35.20
C LYS A 159 -30.34 7.88 35.09
N LYS A 160 -29.57 8.80 35.69
CA LYS A 160 -28.10 8.73 35.72
C LYS A 160 -27.61 7.54 36.54
N GLU A 161 -28.29 7.23 37.65
CA GLU A 161 -27.96 6.07 38.47
C GLU A 161 -28.23 4.74 37.73
N GLU A 162 -29.36 4.64 37.02
CA GLU A 162 -29.65 3.47 36.18
C GLU A 162 -28.66 3.30 35.03
N ALA A 163 -28.30 4.39 34.34
CA ALA A 163 -27.31 4.36 33.27
C ALA A 163 -25.93 3.90 33.78
N LEU A 164 -25.52 4.35 34.97
CA LEU A 164 -24.26 3.93 35.59
C LEU A 164 -24.29 2.44 35.95
N LYS A 165 -25.40 1.91 36.45
CA LYS A 165 -25.56 0.47 36.74
C LYS A 165 -25.47 -0.37 35.46
N LEU A 166 -26.07 0.10 34.37
CA LEU A 166 -26.00 -0.58 33.08
C LEU A 166 -24.58 -0.59 32.52
N GLU A 167 -23.85 0.53 32.60
CA GLU A 167 -22.46 0.61 32.17
C GLU A 167 -21.55 -0.35 32.97
N GLN A 168 -21.75 -0.43 34.29
CA GLN A 168 -21.02 -1.38 35.13
C GLN A 168 -21.34 -2.84 34.78
N GLN A 169 -22.56 -3.14 34.35
CA GLN A 169 -22.93 -4.49 33.90
C GLN A 169 -22.25 -4.83 32.57
N LEU A 170 -22.28 -3.91 31.59
CA LEU A 170 -21.64 -4.10 30.29
C LEU A 170 -20.13 -4.33 30.43
N ARG A 171 -19.45 -3.54 31.27
CA ARG A 171 -18.01 -3.74 31.54
C ARG A 171 -17.71 -5.12 32.11
N LYS A 172 -18.54 -5.64 33.02
CA LYS A 172 -18.37 -7.00 33.56
C LYS A 172 -18.57 -8.08 32.51
N GLU A 173 -19.55 -7.91 31.61
CA GLU A 173 -19.80 -8.85 30.51
C GLU A 173 -18.64 -8.84 29.48
N GLU A 174 -18.06 -7.68 29.20
CA GLU A 174 -16.86 -7.54 28.35
C GLU A 174 -15.63 -8.19 28.99
N GLU A 175 -15.39 -8.01 30.29
CA GLU A 175 -14.31 -8.67 31.01
C GLU A 175 -14.44 -10.20 30.96
N ILE A 176 -15.66 -10.73 31.14
CA ILE A 176 -15.92 -12.18 31.03
C ILE A 176 -15.67 -12.68 29.61
N ARG A 177 -16.10 -11.92 28.59
CA ARG A 177 -15.86 -12.26 27.17
C ARG A 177 -14.36 -12.30 26.85
N HIS A 178 -13.62 -11.29 27.28
CA HIS A 178 -12.18 -11.21 27.09
C HIS A 178 -11.44 -12.36 27.80
N GLN A 179 -11.86 -12.74 29.01
CA GLN A 179 -11.29 -13.90 29.70
C GLN A 179 -11.56 -15.22 28.96
N MET A 180 -12.78 -15.41 28.42
CA MET A 180 -13.10 -16.59 27.62
C MET A 180 -12.27 -16.66 26.33
N GLU A 181 -12.03 -15.51 25.69
CA GLU A 181 -11.20 -15.43 24.49
C GLU A 181 -9.74 -15.79 24.77
N LEU A 182 -9.16 -15.26 25.85
CA LEU A 182 -7.79 -15.62 26.28
C LEU A 182 -7.66 -17.12 26.56
N GLN A 183 -8.65 -17.71 27.25
CA GLN A 183 -8.68 -19.16 27.50
C GLN A 183 -8.79 -19.97 26.20
N HIS A 184 -9.53 -19.48 25.21
CA HIS A 184 -9.65 -20.13 23.92
C HIS A 184 -8.33 -20.07 23.14
N GLN A 185 -7.67 -18.91 23.11
CA GLN A 185 -6.36 -18.73 22.47
C GLN A 185 -5.28 -19.61 23.11
N GLU A 186 -5.27 -19.73 24.44
CA GLU A 186 -4.30 -20.61 25.12
C GLU A 186 -4.52 -22.09 24.77
N LYS A 187 -5.78 -22.53 24.62
CA LYS A 187 -6.10 -23.88 24.15
C LYS A 187 -5.62 -24.13 22.73
N LEU A 188 -5.80 -23.17 21.82
CA LEU A 188 -5.31 -23.27 20.44
C LEU A 188 -3.77 -23.36 20.40
N ARG A 189 -3.08 -22.49 21.15
CA ARG A 189 -1.61 -22.51 21.23
C ARG A 189 -1.08 -23.86 21.71
N LYS A 190 -1.70 -24.44 22.75
CA LYS A 190 -1.36 -25.79 23.24
C LYS A 190 -1.57 -26.88 22.17
N GLN A 191 -2.63 -26.78 21.38
CA GLN A 191 -2.86 -27.74 20.28
C GLN A 191 -1.84 -27.60 19.14
N GLU A 192 -1.41 -26.38 18.82
CA GLU A 192 -0.38 -26.12 17.82
C GLU A 192 1.00 -26.61 18.27
N GLU A 193 1.36 -26.35 19.53
CA GLU A 193 2.61 -26.87 20.13
C GLU A 193 2.65 -28.40 20.08
N GLU A 194 1.54 -29.09 20.38
CA GLU A 194 1.45 -30.55 20.29
C GLU A 194 1.57 -31.05 18.84
N LYS A 195 0.94 -30.37 17.87
CA LYS A 195 1.06 -30.70 16.44
C LYS A 195 2.49 -30.52 15.94
N LEU A 196 3.15 -29.43 16.34
CA LEU A 196 4.52 -29.16 15.94
C LEU A 196 5.49 -30.21 16.50
N LYS A 197 5.29 -30.62 17.75
CA LYS A 197 6.09 -31.69 18.36
C LYS A 197 5.95 -33.01 17.62
N LYS A 198 4.73 -33.38 17.24
CA LYS A 198 4.48 -34.60 16.42
C LYS A 198 5.15 -34.52 15.04
N LEU A 199 5.14 -33.34 14.41
CA LEU A 199 5.78 -33.12 13.12
C LEU A 199 7.31 -33.25 13.22
N GLN A 200 7.91 -32.70 14.28
CA GLN A 200 9.35 -32.81 14.54
C GLN A 200 9.77 -34.27 14.76
N GLU A 201 9.00 -35.03 15.55
CA GLU A 201 9.24 -36.46 15.77
C GLU A 201 9.14 -37.26 14.45
N GLU A 202 8.20 -36.92 13.56
CA GLU A 202 8.09 -37.57 12.24
C GLU A 202 9.27 -37.22 11.32
N GLU A 203 9.71 -35.95 11.31
CA GLU A 203 10.85 -35.51 10.50
C GLU A 203 12.16 -36.16 10.96
N GLU A 204 12.40 -36.26 12.27
CA GLU A 204 13.56 -36.94 12.83
C GLU A 204 13.59 -38.43 12.44
N ALA A 205 12.44 -39.11 12.52
CA ALA A 205 12.30 -40.49 12.07
C ALA A 205 12.60 -40.66 10.56
N ARG A 206 12.17 -39.71 9.73
CA ARG A 206 12.48 -39.69 8.28
C ARG A 206 13.97 -39.50 8.03
N ARG A 207 14.62 -38.56 8.72
CA ARG A 207 16.07 -38.33 8.60
C ARG A 207 16.88 -39.56 8.97
N LEU A 208 16.48 -40.27 10.03
CA LEU A 208 17.13 -41.53 10.41
C LEU A 208 16.96 -42.61 9.34
N ALA A 209 15.76 -42.71 8.74
CA ALA A 209 15.50 -43.66 7.66
C ALA A 209 16.32 -43.35 6.40
N ASP A 210 16.44 -42.09 6.01
CA ASP A 210 17.24 -41.66 4.86
C ASP A 210 18.74 -41.87 5.10
N ALA A 211 19.25 -41.59 6.30
CA ALA A 211 20.63 -41.86 6.68
C ALA A 211 20.96 -43.36 6.59
N LYS A 212 20.04 -44.22 7.05
CA LYS A 212 20.20 -45.68 6.91
C LYS A 212 20.25 -46.11 5.45
N LYS A 213 19.36 -45.57 4.62
CA LYS A 213 19.31 -45.87 3.18
C LYS A 213 20.58 -45.41 2.46
N GLN A 214 21.12 -44.24 2.81
CA GLN A 214 22.38 -43.75 2.26
C GLN A 214 23.57 -44.64 2.65
N ALA A 215 23.61 -45.15 3.88
CA ALA A 215 24.64 -46.09 4.31
C ALA A 215 24.58 -47.41 3.51
N GLU A 216 23.38 -47.95 3.28
CA GLU A 216 23.17 -49.16 2.45
C GLU A 216 23.66 -48.94 1.00
N LEU A 217 23.30 -47.82 0.37
CA LEU A 217 23.77 -47.43 -0.97
C LEU A 217 25.30 -47.29 -1.04
N ARG A 218 25.94 -46.81 0.02
CA ARG A 218 27.40 -46.64 0.07
C ARG A 218 28.13 -47.99 0.05
N VAL A 219 27.60 -48.97 0.80
CA VAL A 219 28.12 -50.34 0.79
C VAL A 219 27.95 -50.99 -0.59
N GLU A 220 26.82 -50.77 -1.25
CA GLU A 220 26.56 -51.28 -2.60
C GLU A 220 27.50 -50.64 -3.64
N LEU A 221 27.76 -49.33 -3.52
CA LEU A 221 28.70 -48.62 -4.38
C LEU A 221 30.15 -49.13 -4.21
N GLU A 222 30.60 -49.36 -2.98
CA GLU A 222 31.92 -49.92 -2.70
C GLU A 222 32.08 -51.34 -3.29
N LYS A 223 31.01 -52.14 -3.27
CA LYS A 223 30.99 -53.46 -3.89
C LYS A 223 31.14 -53.37 -5.41
N LEU A 224 30.37 -52.49 -6.05
CA LEU A 224 30.45 -52.25 -7.50
C LEU A 224 31.83 -51.71 -7.91
N GLN A 225 32.43 -50.83 -7.11
CA GLN A 225 33.78 -50.32 -7.36
C GLN A 225 34.83 -51.44 -7.32
N LYS A 226 34.73 -52.38 -6.36
CA LYS A 226 35.62 -53.55 -6.31
C LYS A 226 35.45 -54.46 -7.52
N GLU A 227 34.21 -54.73 -7.94
CA GLU A 227 33.94 -55.53 -9.14
C GLU A 227 34.48 -54.89 -10.43
N ILE A 228 34.45 -53.55 -10.52
CA ILE A 228 35.03 -52.80 -11.64
C ILE A 228 36.57 -52.88 -11.62
N ILE A 229 37.20 -52.76 -10.44
CA ILE A 229 38.65 -52.84 -10.29
C ILE A 229 39.17 -54.23 -10.65
N GLU A 230 38.51 -55.30 -10.18
CA GLU A 230 38.88 -56.69 -10.54
C GLU A 230 38.75 -56.94 -12.05
N LYS A 231 37.69 -56.45 -12.69
CA LYS A 231 37.52 -56.55 -14.15
C LYS A 231 38.55 -55.75 -14.95
N ARG A 232 39.21 -54.76 -14.34
CA ARG A 232 40.20 -53.89 -14.98
C ARG A 232 41.64 -54.42 -14.84
N MET A 233 41.87 -55.50 -14.08
CA MET A 233 43.21 -56.05 -13.85
C MET A 233 43.68 -57.07 -14.91
N ASP A 234 42.82 -57.48 -15.85
CA ASP A 234 43.19 -58.47 -16.89
C ASP A 234 43.70 -57.87 -18.22
N GLU A 235 43.76 -56.54 -18.36
CA GLU A 235 44.23 -55.90 -19.60
C GLU A 235 45.14 -54.69 -19.32
N VAL A 236 46.41 -54.91 -18.94
CA VAL A 236 47.46 -53.89 -19.12
C VAL A 236 48.82 -54.55 -19.46
N PRO A 237 49.29 -54.47 -20.72
CA PRO A 237 50.71 -54.55 -21.04
C PRO A 237 51.45 -53.32 -20.52
N LYS A 238 52.65 -53.54 -19.99
CA LYS A 238 53.58 -52.50 -19.54
C LYS A 238 54.17 -51.75 -20.74
N ASP A 239 54.50 -50.49 -20.47
CA ASP A 239 55.27 -49.54 -21.28
C ASP A 239 54.46 -48.80 -22.35
N GLU A 240 54.09 -47.55 -22.03
CA GLU A 240 54.44 -46.37 -22.81
C GLU A 240 53.81 -45.12 -22.17
N ALA A 241 54.65 -44.16 -21.78
CA ALA A 241 54.21 -42.81 -21.47
C ALA A 241 53.92 -42.10 -22.81
N VAL A 242 52.64 -41.83 -23.08
CA VAL A 242 52.18 -41.10 -24.28
C VAL A 242 51.33 -39.89 -23.83
N PRO A 243 51.44 -38.74 -24.53
CA PRO A 243 50.91 -37.45 -24.08
C PRO A 243 49.39 -37.45 -24.08
N HIS A 244 48.81 -36.72 -23.12
CA HIS A 244 47.37 -36.49 -23.04
C HIS A 244 46.92 -35.70 -24.27
N ASP A 245 46.30 -36.39 -25.22
CA ASP A 245 45.56 -35.79 -26.32
C ASP A 245 44.27 -35.19 -25.76
N ALA A 246 44.10 -33.87 -25.92
CA ALA A 246 42.95 -33.11 -25.44
C ALA A 246 41.67 -33.36 -26.28
N SER A 247 41.67 -34.34 -27.18
CA SER A 247 40.53 -34.65 -28.05
C SER A 247 39.74 -35.92 -27.67
N GLN A 248 40.03 -36.54 -26.51
CA GLN A 248 39.35 -37.78 -26.08
C GLN A 248 38.73 -37.74 -24.67
N ASP A 249 38.35 -36.56 -24.18
CA ASP A 249 37.35 -36.48 -23.10
C ASP A 249 35.95 -36.56 -23.72
N HIS A 250 35.32 -37.73 -23.52
CA HIS A 250 33.91 -38.05 -23.65
C HIS A 250 33.01 -37.08 -24.46
N GLN A 251 32.64 -37.53 -25.67
CA GLN A 251 31.39 -37.14 -26.33
C GLN A 251 30.21 -37.44 -25.38
N GLY A 252 29.63 -36.42 -24.76
CA GLY A 252 28.47 -36.58 -23.88
C GLY A 252 27.97 -35.36 -23.12
N ASP A 253 28.82 -34.35 -22.83
CA ASP A 253 28.40 -33.16 -22.07
C ASP A 253 28.91 -31.87 -22.73
N GLU A 254 28.12 -31.29 -23.64
CA GLU A 254 28.35 -29.89 -24.05
C GLU A 254 27.98 -28.97 -22.89
N HIS A 255 28.98 -28.65 -22.09
CA HIS A 255 28.81 -27.83 -20.91
C HIS A 255 28.53 -26.36 -21.24
N TYR A 256 27.45 -25.80 -20.68
CA TYR A 256 27.11 -24.38 -20.82
C TYR A 256 28.24 -23.50 -20.23
N LYS A 257 28.98 -22.83 -21.11
CA LYS A 257 30.00 -21.82 -20.77
C LYS A 257 29.63 -20.53 -21.44
N TYR A 258 29.56 -19.45 -20.67
CA TYR A 258 29.48 -18.13 -21.26
C TYR A 258 30.81 -17.81 -21.95
N SER A 259 30.74 -17.17 -23.11
CA SER A 259 31.93 -16.79 -23.87
C SER A 259 31.75 -15.46 -24.57
N ILE A 260 32.83 -14.69 -24.65
CA ILE A 260 32.85 -13.42 -25.36
C ILE A 260 34.07 -13.33 -26.26
N ASP A 261 33.93 -12.60 -27.37
CA ASP A 261 35.08 -12.14 -28.16
C ASP A 261 35.60 -10.84 -27.54
N VAL A 262 36.81 -10.89 -26.98
CA VAL A 262 37.42 -9.71 -26.38
C VAL A 262 37.97 -8.83 -27.50
N GLU A 263 37.45 -7.60 -27.59
CA GLU A 263 37.93 -6.54 -28.49
C GLU A 263 37.66 -6.75 -30.00
N GLY A 264 36.77 -7.69 -30.36
CA GLY A 264 36.50 -7.99 -31.78
C GLY A 264 37.75 -8.53 -32.50
N THR A 265 38.69 -9.09 -31.74
CA THR A 265 39.96 -9.64 -32.23
C THR A 265 39.79 -11.08 -32.73
N GLY A 266 38.62 -11.69 -32.52
CA GLY A 266 38.37 -13.11 -32.75
C GLY A 266 38.85 -14.00 -31.60
N LYS A 267 39.41 -13.43 -30.51
CA LYS A 267 39.88 -14.19 -29.36
C LYS A 267 38.73 -14.44 -28.38
N ILE A 268 38.19 -15.65 -28.44
CA ILE A 268 37.12 -16.09 -27.55
C ILE A 268 37.68 -16.40 -26.16
N VAL A 269 37.12 -15.78 -25.13
CA VAL A 269 37.38 -16.09 -23.73
C VAL A 269 36.18 -16.83 -23.15
N HIS A 270 36.42 -18.00 -22.56
CA HIS A 270 35.40 -18.84 -21.96
C HIS A 270 35.37 -18.69 -20.44
N GLY A 271 34.16 -18.63 -19.89
CA GLY A 271 33.93 -18.73 -18.46
C GLY A 271 34.02 -20.16 -17.95
N ARG A 272 33.86 -20.29 -16.63
CA ARG A 272 33.66 -21.55 -15.93
C ARG A 272 32.34 -22.19 -16.35
N HIS A 273 32.28 -23.49 -16.13
CA HIS A 273 31.09 -24.29 -16.38
C HIS A 273 30.05 -23.98 -15.31
N PHE A 274 28.80 -23.81 -15.72
CA PHE A 274 27.68 -23.86 -14.79
C PHE A 274 27.38 -25.31 -14.40
N ALA A 275 26.92 -25.54 -13.17
CA ALA A 275 26.56 -26.88 -12.73
C ALA A 275 25.41 -27.46 -13.57
N MET A 276 25.47 -28.77 -13.88
CA MET A 276 24.44 -29.47 -14.67
C MET A 276 23.02 -29.29 -14.14
N LYS A 277 22.87 -29.22 -12.81
CA LYS A 277 21.56 -28.96 -12.20
C LYS A 277 21.02 -27.57 -12.55
N ALA A 278 21.88 -26.55 -12.53
CA ALA A 278 21.51 -25.19 -12.93
C ALA A 278 21.13 -25.16 -14.41
N SER A 279 21.92 -25.81 -15.27
CA SER A 279 21.64 -25.93 -16.70
C SER A 279 20.31 -26.61 -17.01
N LYS A 280 20.01 -27.72 -16.32
CA LYS A 280 18.72 -28.39 -16.50
C LYS A 280 17.55 -27.50 -16.08
N THR A 281 17.65 -26.86 -14.93
CA THR A 281 16.60 -25.95 -14.45
C THR A 281 16.43 -24.74 -15.38
N GLU A 282 17.52 -24.18 -15.91
CA GLU A 282 17.43 -23.12 -16.91
C GLU A 282 16.73 -23.59 -18.19
N HIS A 283 17.07 -24.78 -18.70
CA HIS A 283 16.40 -25.37 -19.85
C HIS A 283 14.89 -25.58 -19.62
N ASP A 284 14.51 -26.11 -18.45
CA ASP A 284 13.09 -26.30 -18.08
C ASP A 284 12.33 -24.94 -18.08
N ILE A 285 12.99 -23.85 -17.68
CA ILE A 285 12.42 -22.49 -17.69
C ILE A 285 12.39 -21.90 -19.11
N GLU A 286 13.45 -22.12 -19.91
CA GLU A 286 13.55 -21.68 -21.30
C GLU A 286 12.44 -22.32 -22.15
N GLU A 287 12.19 -23.62 -21.98
CA GLU A 287 11.13 -24.35 -22.71
C GLU A 287 9.74 -23.73 -22.46
N GLU A 288 9.43 -23.34 -21.23
CA GLU A 288 8.15 -22.67 -20.90
C GLU A 288 8.07 -21.26 -21.54
N ALA A 289 9.19 -20.54 -21.56
CA ALA A 289 9.26 -19.22 -22.17
C ALA A 289 9.16 -19.27 -23.70
N GLU A 290 9.67 -20.32 -24.34
CA GLU A 290 9.56 -20.53 -25.78
C GLU A 290 8.11 -20.77 -26.23
N ARG A 291 7.29 -21.46 -25.41
CA ARG A 291 5.87 -21.68 -25.73
C ARG A 291 5.06 -20.40 -25.87
N HIS A 292 5.49 -19.32 -25.24
CA HIS A 292 4.83 -18.02 -25.24
C HIS A 292 5.68 -16.92 -25.88
N MET A 293 6.68 -17.31 -26.69
CA MET A 293 7.53 -16.37 -27.40
C MET A 293 6.69 -15.57 -28.39
N ARG A 294 6.54 -14.27 -28.13
CA ARG A 294 5.71 -13.39 -28.98
C ARG A 294 6.55 -12.82 -30.10
N LEU A 295 6.11 -13.09 -31.32
CA LEU A 295 6.79 -12.63 -32.53
C LEU A 295 6.40 -11.20 -32.90
N ASN A 296 5.18 -10.74 -32.56
CA ASN A 296 4.69 -9.39 -32.86
C ASN A 296 3.79 -8.88 -31.72
N PHE A 297 3.96 -7.60 -31.36
CA PHE A 297 3.06 -6.89 -30.46
C PHE A 297 2.07 -6.04 -31.28
N PRO A 298 0.79 -5.90 -30.85
CA PRO A 298 -0.11 -4.91 -31.42
C PRO A 298 0.44 -3.49 -31.28
N ASP A 299 0.09 -2.57 -32.19
CA ASP A 299 0.60 -1.18 -32.20
C ASP A 299 0.27 -0.37 -30.92
N ASP A 300 -0.68 -0.82 -30.09
CA ASP A 300 -1.04 -0.22 -28.79
C ASP A 300 -0.73 -1.17 -27.60
N HIS A 301 0.26 -2.05 -27.76
CA HIS A 301 0.64 -2.97 -26.70
C HIS A 301 1.32 -2.23 -25.54
N PHE A 302 0.79 -2.41 -24.33
CA PHE A 302 1.44 -1.96 -23.10
C PHE A 302 2.03 -3.17 -22.36
N PRO A 303 3.34 -3.19 -22.04
CA PRO A 303 3.96 -4.27 -21.28
C PRO A 303 3.28 -4.47 -19.93
N VAL A 304 3.10 -5.72 -19.50
CA VAL A 304 2.51 -5.98 -18.17
C VAL A 304 3.47 -5.46 -17.10
N ILE A 305 2.95 -4.69 -16.15
CA ILE A 305 3.78 -4.13 -15.06
C ILE A 305 3.99 -5.24 -14.05
N VAL A 306 5.25 -5.52 -13.71
CA VAL A 306 5.63 -6.61 -12.82
C VAL A 306 6.58 -6.11 -11.74
N THR A 307 6.38 -6.61 -10.53
CA THR A 307 7.32 -6.45 -9.42
C THR A 307 7.31 -7.70 -8.55
N ALA A 308 8.12 -7.71 -7.48
CA ALA A 308 8.06 -8.75 -6.47
C ALA A 308 8.06 -8.17 -5.06
N VAL A 309 7.54 -8.93 -4.12
CA VAL A 309 7.40 -8.50 -2.74
C VAL A 309 7.95 -9.54 -1.78
N THR A 310 8.73 -9.04 -0.82
CA THR A 310 9.14 -9.77 0.39
C THR A 310 8.49 -9.10 1.59
N ARG A 311 8.51 -9.75 2.75
CA ARG A 311 8.07 -9.12 4.01
C ARG A 311 8.84 -7.83 4.30
N GLN A 312 10.12 -7.74 3.91
CA GLN A 312 10.95 -6.56 4.13
C GLN A 312 10.56 -5.39 3.23
N THR A 313 10.08 -5.66 2.01
CA THR A 313 9.75 -4.66 1.00
C THR A 313 8.26 -4.40 0.86
N LEU A 314 7.42 -4.95 1.75
CA LEU A 314 5.95 -4.82 1.65
C LEU A 314 5.48 -3.37 1.64
N ASN A 315 5.98 -2.54 2.57
CA ASN A 315 5.65 -1.12 2.61
C ASN A 315 6.12 -0.38 1.35
N ASP A 316 7.20 -0.84 0.73
CA ASP A 316 7.66 -0.26 -0.52
C ASP A 316 6.70 -0.66 -1.66
N VAL A 317 6.34 -1.93 -1.76
CA VAL A 317 5.38 -2.36 -2.79
C VAL A 317 4.02 -1.68 -2.63
N GLU A 318 3.55 -1.42 -1.40
CA GLU A 318 2.32 -0.65 -1.15
C GLU A 318 2.37 0.77 -1.75
N LYS A 319 3.48 1.48 -1.58
CA LYS A 319 3.68 2.79 -2.21
C LYS A 319 3.83 2.68 -3.73
N LEU A 320 4.42 1.59 -4.25
CA LEU A 320 4.48 1.34 -5.70
C LEU A 320 3.07 1.20 -6.27
N ILE A 321 2.21 0.40 -5.61
CA ILE A 321 0.80 0.21 -5.98
C ILE A 321 0.10 1.57 -6.11
N GLU A 322 0.21 2.43 -5.10
CA GLU A 322 -0.37 3.78 -5.15
C GLU A 322 0.14 4.57 -6.36
N SER A 323 1.45 4.60 -6.60
CA SER A 323 2.00 5.34 -7.74
C SER A 323 1.54 4.79 -9.10
N VAL A 324 1.41 3.46 -9.23
CA VAL A 324 0.90 2.82 -10.44
C VAL A 324 -0.57 3.16 -10.64
N GLN A 325 -1.40 3.07 -9.58
CA GLN A 325 -2.81 3.45 -9.63
C GLN A 325 -3.01 4.92 -10.00
N TYR A 326 -2.08 5.80 -9.62
CA TYR A 326 -2.15 7.22 -9.97
C TYR A 326 -1.72 7.50 -11.41
N PHE A 327 -0.56 6.99 -11.85
CA PHE A 327 0.01 7.33 -13.16
C PHE A 327 -0.45 6.43 -14.30
N LEU A 328 -0.88 5.20 -13.99
CA LEU A 328 -1.29 4.17 -14.95
C LEU A 328 -2.58 3.47 -14.45
N PRO A 329 -3.67 4.21 -14.21
CA PRO A 329 -4.86 3.70 -13.54
C PRO A 329 -5.51 2.51 -14.24
N ASP A 330 -5.40 2.42 -15.57
CA ASP A 330 -6.02 1.35 -16.38
C ASP A 330 -5.08 0.17 -16.64
N LYS A 331 -3.88 0.17 -16.05
CA LYS A 331 -2.88 -0.88 -16.27
C LYS A 331 -2.82 -1.83 -15.08
N LYS A 332 -2.64 -3.11 -15.39
CA LYS A 332 -2.48 -4.16 -14.39
C LYS A 332 -1.07 -4.19 -13.82
N LEU A 333 -0.98 -4.34 -12.50
CA LEU A 333 0.26 -4.65 -11.77
C LEU A 333 0.22 -6.10 -11.28
N VAL A 334 1.20 -6.90 -11.69
CA VAL A 334 1.40 -8.27 -11.21
C VAL A 334 2.52 -8.29 -10.18
N ILE A 335 2.23 -8.84 -9.00
CA ILE A 335 3.17 -8.87 -7.87
C ILE A 335 3.52 -10.32 -7.56
N PHE A 336 4.79 -10.69 -7.74
CA PHE A 336 5.30 -11.98 -7.30
C PHE A 336 5.61 -11.94 -5.80
N HIS A 337 4.85 -12.66 -4.98
CA HIS A 337 5.10 -12.73 -3.54
C HIS A 337 6.03 -13.90 -3.20
N ILE A 338 6.99 -13.62 -2.33
CA ILE A 338 8.10 -14.53 -2.02
C ILE A 338 7.90 -15.17 -0.65
N ASP A 339 7.75 -14.38 0.41
CA ASP A 339 7.68 -14.89 1.80
C ASP A 339 6.56 -14.25 2.64
N LEU A 340 5.45 -13.88 2.00
CA LEU A 340 4.30 -13.21 2.63
C LEU A 340 3.34 -14.19 3.31
N SER A 341 2.64 -13.72 4.35
CA SER A 341 1.50 -14.42 4.95
C SER A 341 0.22 -14.27 4.11
N GLU A 342 -0.76 -15.15 4.33
CA GLU A 342 -2.06 -15.07 3.66
C GLU A 342 -2.77 -13.73 3.89
N GLU A 343 -2.66 -13.16 5.09
CA GLU A 343 -3.20 -11.82 5.41
C GLU A 343 -2.54 -10.72 4.56
N GLN A 344 -1.21 -10.77 4.42
CA GLN A 344 -0.47 -9.80 3.61
C GLN A 344 -0.82 -9.94 2.12
N ILE A 345 -0.99 -11.17 1.63
CA ILE A 345 -1.43 -11.44 0.25
C ILE A 345 -2.84 -10.88 0.04
N ALA A 346 -3.78 -11.19 0.93
CA ALA A 346 -5.15 -10.68 0.86
C ALA A 346 -5.20 -9.14 0.87
N LYS A 347 -4.34 -8.49 1.66
CA LYS A 347 -4.19 -7.03 1.66
C LYS A 347 -3.77 -6.51 0.27
N LEU A 348 -2.76 -7.11 -0.36
CA LEU A 348 -2.33 -6.70 -1.71
C LEU A 348 -3.42 -6.96 -2.76
N GLU A 349 -4.12 -8.10 -2.68
CA GLU A 349 -5.19 -8.47 -3.62
C GLU A 349 -6.46 -7.63 -3.47
N SER A 350 -6.65 -6.95 -2.34
CA SER A 350 -7.73 -5.99 -2.17
C SER A 350 -7.57 -4.73 -3.04
N ALA A 351 -6.34 -4.42 -3.46
CA ALA A 351 -6.03 -3.24 -4.27
C ALA A 351 -6.57 -3.38 -5.71
N CYS A 352 -7.09 -2.28 -6.25
CA CYS A 352 -7.52 -2.22 -7.65
C CYS A 352 -6.37 -2.52 -8.61
N ASN A 353 -6.66 -3.28 -9.67
CA ASN A 353 -5.75 -3.63 -10.77
C ASN A 353 -4.46 -4.34 -10.34
N VAL A 354 -4.47 -4.94 -9.15
CA VAL A 354 -3.38 -5.79 -8.65
C VAL A 354 -3.76 -7.26 -8.77
N GLU A 355 -2.85 -8.06 -9.31
CA GLU A 355 -2.88 -9.52 -9.23
C GLU A 355 -1.61 -10.01 -8.54
N THR A 356 -1.71 -11.08 -7.76
CA THR A 356 -0.53 -11.71 -7.15
C THR A 356 -0.17 -13.01 -7.86
N ARG A 357 1.11 -13.38 -7.79
CA ARG A 357 1.65 -14.68 -8.19
C ARG A 357 2.53 -15.19 -7.08
N ILE A 358 2.49 -16.48 -6.81
CA ILE A 358 3.40 -17.10 -5.85
C ILE A 358 4.75 -17.39 -6.52
N PHE A 359 5.84 -16.96 -5.88
CA PHE A 359 7.18 -17.40 -6.25
C PHE A 359 7.56 -18.62 -5.41
N TRP A 360 7.48 -19.80 -6.01
CA TRP A 360 7.76 -21.09 -5.36
C TRP A 360 9.26 -21.29 -5.11
N MET A 361 9.84 -20.57 -4.13
CA MET A 361 11.28 -20.55 -3.85
C MET A 361 11.91 -21.94 -3.75
N TRP A 362 11.21 -22.89 -3.13
CA TRP A 362 11.68 -24.27 -2.91
C TRP A 362 11.95 -25.07 -4.19
N MET A 363 11.49 -24.59 -5.34
CA MET A 363 11.82 -25.19 -6.63
C MET A 363 13.26 -24.89 -7.06
N PHE A 364 13.91 -23.93 -6.41
CA PHE A 364 15.25 -23.44 -6.76
C PHE A 364 16.29 -23.85 -5.71
N PRO A 365 17.60 -23.72 -6.03
CA PRO A 365 18.65 -23.95 -5.06
C PRO A 365 18.51 -23.06 -3.81
N ALA A 366 18.93 -23.58 -2.65
CA ALA A 366 18.69 -22.92 -1.36
C ALA A 366 19.28 -21.50 -1.24
N HIS A 367 20.31 -21.13 -2.01
CA HIS A 367 20.84 -19.76 -1.99
C HIS A 367 19.90 -18.76 -2.66
N VAL A 368 19.09 -19.20 -3.63
CA VAL A 368 18.04 -18.36 -4.24
C VAL A 368 17.02 -17.93 -3.19
N HIS A 369 16.92 -18.68 -2.09
CA HIS A 369 16.03 -18.32 -1.00
C HIS A 369 16.50 -17.10 -0.20
N ASN A 370 17.76 -16.67 -0.37
CA ASN A 370 18.28 -15.51 0.34
C ASN A 370 17.72 -14.22 -0.28
N CYS A 371 16.69 -13.66 0.35
CA CYS A 371 16.03 -12.44 -0.13
C CYS A 371 16.98 -11.24 -0.25
N SER A 372 18.07 -11.18 0.53
CA SER A 372 19.03 -10.07 0.51
C SER A 372 19.91 -10.06 -0.74
N GLU A 373 20.17 -11.21 -1.35
CA GLU A 373 21.07 -11.35 -2.51
C GLU A 373 20.34 -11.18 -3.86
N THR A 374 19.03 -10.89 -3.81
CA THR A 374 18.15 -10.62 -4.97
C THR A 374 18.24 -11.65 -6.12
N SER A 375 18.70 -12.87 -5.81
CA SER A 375 18.92 -13.95 -6.78
C SER A 375 17.67 -14.39 -7.53
N TRP A 376 16.52 -14.19 -6.88
CA TRP A 376 15.20 -14.49 -7.40
C TRP A 376 14.75 -13.51 -8.50
N ARG A 377 15.29 -12.28 -8.56
CA ARG A 377 14.78 -11.24 -9.48
C ARG A 377 14.90 -11.64 -10.95
N PRO A 378 16.05 -12.14 -11.45
CA PRO A 378 16.12 -12.65 -12.82
C PRO A 378 15.12 -13.76 -13.12
N ILE A 379 14.92 -14.67 -12.16
CA ILE A 379 13.99 -15.80 -12.32
C ILE A 379 12.56 -15.30 -12.41
N VAL A 380 12.16 -14.34 -11.56
CA VAL A 380 10.83 -13.72 -11.63
C VAL A 380 10.62 -13.01 -12.96
N ILE A 381 11.60 -12.25 -13.45
CA ILE A 381 11.50 -11.58 -14.75
C ILE A 381 11.31 -12.61 -15.86
N GLN A 382 12.05 -13.72 -15.84
CA GLN A 382 11.92 -14.81 -16.82
C GLN A 382 10.54 -15.48 -16.76
N LEU A 383 10.03 -15.79 -15.56
CA LEU A 383 8.69 -16.36 -15.39
C LEU A 383 7.59 -15.40 -15.89
N ALA A 384 7.73 -14.11 -15.60
CA ALA A 384 6.80 -13.11 -16.09
C ALA A 384 6.85 -12.96 -17.61
N LEU A 385 8.03 -13.06 -18.23
CA LEU A 385 8.17 -13.06 -19.68
C LEU A 385 7.56 -14.30 -20.33
N ALA A 386 7.67 -15.46 -19.67
CA ALA A 386 7.00 -16.68 -20.10
C ALA A 386 5.47 -16.55 -20.01
N GLU A 387 4.92 -15.82 -19.03
CA GLU A 387 3.47 -15.62 -18.90
C GLU A 387 2.94 -14.54 -19.86
N PHE A 388 3.64 -13.39 -19.97
CA PHE A 388 3.09 -12.18 -20.59
C PHE A 388 3.71 -11.81 -21.95
N GLY A 389 4.89 -12.33 -22.27
CA GLY A 389 5.63 -12.01 -23.49
C GLY A 389 6.29 -10.63 -23.52
N SER A 390 5.73 -9.62 -22.84
CA SER A 390 6.35 -8.30 -22.63
C SER A 390 6.09 -7.80 -21.22
N VAL A 391 7.14 -7.34 -20.56
CA VAL A 391 7.12 -6.99 -19.15
C VAL A 391 7.80 -5.64 -18.92
N MET A 392 7.14 -4.79 -18.13
CA MET A 392 7.74 -3.63 -17.48
C MET A 392 8.04 -4.00 -16.03
N TRP A 393 9.26 -4.44 -15.76
CA TRP A 393 9.74 -4.69 -14.41
C TRP A 393 9.99 -3.36 -13.69
N ILE A 394 9.38 -3.16 -12.53
CA ILE A 394 9.65 -2.03 -11.64
C ILE A 394 10.25 -2.56 -10.33
N ASN A 395 11.42 -2.05 -9.98
CA ASN A 395 12.10 -2.41 -8.73
C ASN A 395 11.20 -2.06 -7.53
N PRO A 396 11.03 -2.95 -6.52
CA PRO A 396 10.11 -2.71 -5.40
C PRO A 396 10.31 -1.38 -4.67
N THR A 397 11.54 -0.86 -4.64
CA THR A 397 11.92 0.41 -4.01
C THR A 397 11.78 1.63 -4.94
N THR A 398 11.09 1.50 -6.08
CA THR A 398 10.94 2.57 -7.09
C THR A 398 9.48 3.01 -7.23
N ARG A 399 9.23 4.31 -7.45
CA ARG A 399 7.88 4.88 -7.66
C ARG A 399 7.76 5.57 -9.00
N LEU A 400 6.59 5.46 -9.61
CA LEU A 400 6.29 6.24 -10.81
C LEU A 400 6.07 7.72 -10.46
N VAL A 401 6.58 8.59 -11.32
CA VAL A 401 6.33 10.05 -11.28
C VAL A 401 5.76 10.58 -12.60
N LYS A 402 5.63 9.71 -13.60
CA LYS A 402 5.06 9.96 -14.93
C LYS A 402 4.34 8.71 -15.44
N GLY A 403 3.35 8.89 -16.31
CA GLY A 403 2.56 7.80 -16.93
C GLY A 403 2.71 7.65 -18.46
N HIS A 404 3.46 8.53 -19.13
CA HIS A 404 3.53 8.56 -20.60
C HIS A 404 4.71 7.74 -21.13
N PHE A 405 4.58 6.41 -21.14
CA PHE A 405 5.66 5.48 -21.49
C PHE A 405 5.76 5.13 -22.99
N GLN A 406 4.87 5.61 -23.85
CA GLN A 406 4.72 5.17 -25.24
C GLN A 406 6.03 5.24 -26.04
N SER A 407 6.80 6.33 -25.90
CA SER A 407 8.08 6.47 -26.61
C SER A 407 9.12 5.45 -26.13
N LEU A 408 9.16 5.17 -24.82
CA LEU A 408 10.08 4.19 -24.24
C LEU A 408 9.70 2.76 -24.61
N ILE A 409 8.40 2.47 -24.68
CA ILE A 409 7.89 1.17 -25.11
C ILE A 409 8.29 0.93 -26.57
N LYS A 410 8.02 1.89 -27.47
CA LYS A 410 8.41 1.77 -28.88
C LYS A 410 9.92 1.57 -29.05
N GLU A 411 10.73 2.35 -28.33
CA GLU A 411 12.19 2.19 -28.35
C GLU A 411 12.63 0.81 -27.84
N SER A 412 11.99 0.30 -26.78
CA SER A 412 12.30 -1.03 -26.26
C SER A 412 11.91 -2.15 -27.23
N GLU A 413 10.93 -1.96 -28.10
CA GLU A 413 10.54 -2.96 -29.12
C GLU A 413 11.59 -3.07 -30.23
N GLU A 414 12.28 -1.97 -30.56
CA GLU A 414 13.36 -1.96 -31.56
C GLU A 414 14.61 -2.69 -31.03
N GLU A 415 14.94 -2.49 -29.76
CA GLU A 415 16.15 -3.02 -29.10
C GLU A 415 15.91 -4.31 -28.28
N ASP A 416 14.66 -4.83 -28.26
CA ASP A 416 14.09 -5.85 -27.37
C ASP A 416 14.11 -5.55 -25.86
N LEU A 417 14.83 -4.52 -25.42
CA LEU A 417 14.99 -4.14 -24.03
C LEU A 417 15.37 -2.67 -23.88
N LEU A 418 14.84 -2.03 -22.84
CA LEU A 418 15.21 -0.69 -22.39
C LEU A 418 15.25 -0.63 -20.86
N ILE A 419 16.26 0.06 -20.32
CA ILE A 419 16.43 0.27 -18.87
C ILE A 419 16.40 1.75 -18.57
N LEU A 420 15.59 2.15 -17.58
CA LEU A 420 15.71 3.44 -16.93
C LEU A 420 16.63 3.31 -15.72
N THR A 421 17.66 4.15 -15.68
CA THR A 421 18.75 4.04 -14.70
C THR A 421 19.27 5.41 -14.27
N SER A 422 20.05 5.41 -13.19
CA SER A 422 20.98 6.48 -12.83
C SER A 422 22.43 6.03 -13.01
N ASN A 423 23.25 6.86 -13.67
CA ASN A 423 24.67 6.59 -13.81
C ASN A 423 25.41 6.80 -12.49
N LYS A 424 26.09 5.76 -11.99
CA LYS A 424 26.92 5.88 -10.79
C LYS A 424 28.31 6.42 -11.15
N HIS A 425 28.95 7.09 -10.19
CA HIS A 425 30.32 7.61 -10.36
C HIS A 425 31.38 6.49 -10.38
N TYR A 426 31.03 5.30 -9.88
CA TYR A 426 31.85 4.09 -9.90
C TYR A 426 31.43 3.14 -11.03
N SER A 427 32.24 2.11 -11.28
CA SER A 427 32.05 1.17 -12.39
C SER A 427 31.50 -0.18 -11.90
N THR A 428 31.05 -1.04 -12.82
CA THR A 428 30.72 -2.42 -12.46
C THR A 428 31.94 -3.20 -11.99
N TYR A 429 33.13 -2.84 -12.48
CA TYR A 429 34.39 -3.41 -12.00
C TYR A 429 34.58 -3.24 -10.50
N SER A 430 34.29 -2.06 -9.95
CA SER A 430 34.61 -1.78 -8.56
C SER A 430 33.67 -2.44 -7.54
N VAL A 431 32.48 -2.85 -7.97
CA VAL A 431 31.43 -3.39 -7.07
C VAL A 431 31.03 -4.82 -7.39
N THR A 432 31.90 -5.57 -8.08
CA THR A 432 31.68 -6.98 -8.42
C THR A 432 32.79 -7.84 -7.87
N HIS A 433 32.41 -8.90 -7.16
CA HIS A 433 33.36 -9.85 -6.62
C HIS A 433 34.13 -10.54 -7.77
N PRO A 434 35.47 -10.68 -7.69
CA PRO A 434 36.30 -11.20 -8.78
C PRO A 434 35.86 -12.57 -9.32
N ASP A 435 35.36 -13.45 -8.45
CA ASP A 435 34.91 -14.79 -8.85
C ASP A 435 33.75 -14.78 -9.85
N MET A 436 32.90 -13.75 -9.88
CA MET A 436 31.82 -13.67 -10.87
C MET A 436 32.39 -13.58 -12.30
N TYR A 437 33.52 -12.91 -12.49
CA TYR A 437 34.18 -12.81 -13.80
C TYR A 437 34.73 -14.14 -14.31
N THR A 438 34.93 -15.10 -13.40
CA THR A 438 35.33 -16.45 -13.80
C THR A 438 34.18 -17.17 -14.49
N TYR A 439 32.92 -16.84 -14.20
CA TYR A 439 31.74 -17.36 -14.89
C TYR A 439 31.33 -16.48 -16.07
N LEU A 440 31.38 -15.16 -15.88
CA LEU A 440 30.98 -14.14 -16.85
C LEU A 440 32.20 -13.31 -17.29
N PRO A 441 33.09 -13.84 -18.15
CA PRO A 441 34.21 -13.07 -18.70
C PRO A 441 33.73 -11.79 -19.39
N THR A 442 34.55 -10.74 -19.28
CA THR A 442 34.25 -9.40 -19.80
C THR A 442 35.55 -8.66 -20.13
N ASN A 443 35.49 -7.62 -20.96
CA ASN A 443 36.61 -6.71 -21.15
C ASN A 443 36.74 -5.80 -19.91
N MET A 444 37.69 -6.14 -19.04
CA MET A 444 37.93 -5.41 -17.78
C MET A 444 38.29 -3.94 -17.99
N GLU A 445 39.06 -3.63 -19.02
CA GLU A 445 39.47 -2.25 -19.29
C GLU A 445 38.31 -1.38 -19.74
N MET A 446 37.38 -1.93 -20.53
CA MET A 446 36.13 -1.27 -20.88
C MET A 446 35.19 -1.18 -19.68
N LEU A 447 35.09 -2.24 -18.88
CA LEU A 447 34.24 -2.27 -17.68
C LEU A 447 34.67 -1.23 -16.65
N LYS A 448 35.96 -0.96 -16.50
CA LYS A 448 36.52 0.11 -15.66
C LYS A 448 36.18 1.52 -16.17
N LYS A 449 35.91 1.72 -17.46
CA LYS A 449 35.61 3.06 -18.00
C LYS A 449 34.14 3.43 -17.80
N ILE A 450 33.27 2.44 -17.86
CA ILE A 450 31.83 2.63 -17.92
C ILE A 450 31.22 2.56 -16.53
N SER A 451 30.28 3.48 -16.28
CA SER A 451 29.57 3.57 -15.01
C SER A 451 28.76 2.31 -14.72
N HIS A 452 28.69 1.95 -13.44
CA HIS A 452 27.68 1.00 -12.97
C HIS A 452 26.30 1.64 -13.16
N ILE A 453 25.34 0.86 -13.64
CA ILE A 453 23.95 1.29 -13.76
C ILE A 453 23.11 0.59 -12.70
N GLU A 454 22.21 1.34 -12.07
CA GLU A 454 21.23 0.81 -11.12
C GLU A 454 19.93 0.52 -11.85
N ILE A 455 19.36 -0.66 -11.63
CA ILE A 455 18.20 -1.12 -12.40
C ILE A 455 16.92 -0.73 -11.65
N ARG A 456 16.31 0.39 -12.06
CA ARG A 456 15.06 0.92 -11.48
C ARG A 456 13.83 0.41 -12.20
N LEU A 457 13.84 0.51 -13.53
CA LEU A 457 12.77 0.05 -14.40
C LEU A 457 13.38 -0.61 -15.64
N VAL A 458 12.84 -1.76 -16.04
CA VAL A 458 13.22 -2.48 -17.26
C VAL A 458 11.97 -2.75 -18.07
N ILE A 459 11.96 -2.33 -19.34
CA ILE A 459 11.01 -2.80 -20.34
C ILE A 459 11.73 -3.88 -21.13
N ILE A 460 11.21 -5.10 -21.16
CA ILE A 460 11.86 -6.26 -21.77
C ILE A 460 10.83 -7.13 -22.50
N HIS A 461 11.23 -7.63 -23.67
CA HIS A 461 10.39 -8.45 -24.54
C HIS A 461 10.93 -9.86 -24.69
N ASN A 462 10.04 -10.84 -24.74
CA ASN A 462 10.37 -12.25 -24.84
C ASN A 462 10.74 -12.63 -26.28
N THR A 463 11.94 -12.26 -26.71
CA THR A 463 12.49 -12.59 -28.03
C THR A 463 13.56 -13.68 -27.93
N LYS A 464 13.78 -14.43 -29.02
CA LYS A 464 14.90 -15.40 -29.10
C LYS A 464 16.24 -14.77 -28.75
N ARG A 465 16.41 -13.51 -29.13
CA ARG A 465 17.65 -12.76 -28.94
C ARG A 465 17.87 -12.47 -27.46
N ILE A 466 16.86 -11.97 -26.74
CA ILE A 466 16.93 -11.76 -25.29
C ILE A 466 17.12 -13.07 -24.52
N GLN A 467 16.36 -14.11 -24.87
CA GLN A 467 16.47 -15.42 -24.22
C GLN A 467 17.90 -15.99 -24.34
N ASN A 468 18.42 -16.09 -25.56
CA ASN A 468 19.71 -16.74 -25.82
C ASN A 468 20.93 -15.90 -25.43
N LYS A 469 20.85 -14.57 -25.53
CA LYS A 469 22.01 -13.69 -25.35
C LYS A 469 22.10 -13.05 -23.98
N LEU A 470 20.98 -12.94 -23.25
CA LEU A 470 20.93 -12.28 -21.94
C LEU A 470 20.36 -13.20 -20.85
N LEU A 471 19.09 -13.60 -20.96
CA LEU A 471 18.37 -14.23 -19.85
C LEU A 471 18.93 -15.61 -19.50
N LYS A 472 19.25 -16.45 -20.50
CA LYS A 472 19.94 -17.73 -20.29
C LYS A 472 21.13 -17.64 -19.34
N TRP A 473 22.04 -16.72 -19.62
CA TRP A 473 23.27 -16.56 -18.83
C TRP A 473 23.00 -15.92 -17.46
N LEU A 474 22.03 -15.02 -17.39
CA LEU A 474 21.62 -14.40 -16.13
C LEU A 474 20.97 -15.44 -15.21
N ILE A 475 20.10 -16.30 -15.74
CA ILE A 475 19.45 -17.39 -15.00
C ILE A 475 20.47 -18.43 -14.56
N LEU A 476 21.37 -18.87 -15.45
CA LEU A 476 22.47 -19.76 -15.08
C LEU A 476 23.32 -19.19 -13.94
N CYS A 477 23.66 -17.90 -14.00
CA CYS A 477 24.38 -17.24 -12.91
C CYS A 477 23.54 -17.21 -11.62
N SER A 478 22.26 -16.85 -11.69
CA SER A 478 21.36 -16.84 -10.52
C SER A 478 21.23 -18.21 -9.85
N LEU A 479 21.23 -19.29 -10.63
CA LEU A 479 21.14 -20.67 -10.14
C LEU A 479 22.47 -21.23 -9.64
N GLU A 480 23.59 -20.55 -9.91
CA GLU A 480 24.94 -20.95 -9.50
C GLU A 480 25.45 -20.03 -8.38
N LYS A 481 25.48 -20.54 -7.14
CA LYS A 481 25.88 -19.74 -5.98
C LYS A 481 27.26 -19.11 -6.18
N GLY A 482 28.20 -19.86 -6.74
CA GLY A 482 29.55 -19.37 -7.00
C GLY A 482 29.63 -18.25 -8.03
N CYS A 483 28.62 -18.08 -8.89
CA CYS A 483 28.52 -16.97 -9.83
C CYS A 483 27.88 -15.75 -9.15
N LEU A 484 26.68 -15.92 -8.61
CA LEU A 484 25.86 -14.79 -8.14
C LEU A 484 26.21 -14.29 -6.73
N SER A 485 26.56 -15.19 -5.82
CA SER A 485 26.95 -14.86 -4.45
C SER A 485 28.24 -15.59 -4.06
N PRO A 486 29.37 -15.23 -4.68
CA PRO A 486 30.65 -15.86 -4.37
C PRO A 486 31.00 -15.77 -2.88
N VAL A 487 31.79 -16.72 -2.38
CA VAL A 487 32.19 -16.76 -0.98
C VAL A 487 32.94 -15.48 -0.62
N GLY A 488 32.51 -14.78 0.44
CA GLY A 488 33.08 -13.50 0.87
C GLY A 488 32.38 -12.27 0.29
N SER A 489 31.35 -12.43 -0.54
CA SER A 489 30.53 -11.31 -1.01
C SER A 489 29.80 -10.60 0.13
N ARG A 490 29.75 -9.27 0.08
CA ARG A 490 28.97 -8.41 0.99
C ARG A 490 28.43 -7.19 0.25
N HIS A 491 27.29 -6.65 0.69
CA HIS A 491 26.70 -5.45 0.09
C HIS A 491 27.50 -4.16 0.38
N GLN A 492 28.07 -4.04 1.58
CA GLN A 492 28.74 -2.82 2.01
C GLN A 492 30.09 -2.67 1.31
N CYS A 493 30.29 -1.55 0.62
CA CYS A 493 31.54 -1.22 -0.07
C CYS A 493 32.51 -0.43 0.81
N ASP A 494 33.79 -0.63 0.52
CA ASP A 494 34.87 0.22 1.01
C ASP A 494 34.84 1.57 0.29
N SER A 495 35.11 2.63 1.04
CA SER A 495 35.19 3.99 0.53
C SER A 495 36.66 4.40 0.35
N PRO A 496 36.98 5.22 -0.66
CA PRO A 496 36.09 5.80 -1.67
C PRO A 496 35.79 4.84 -2.82
N LEU A 497 34.57 4.93 -3.36
CA LEU A 497 34.21 4.22 -4.58
C LEU A 497 34.84 4.90 -5.79
N THR A 498 35.64 4.15 -6.54
CA THR A 498 36.24 4.59 -7.80
C THR A 498 35.82 3.67 -8.94
N LYS A 499 36.20 4.01 -10.17
CA LYS A 499 35.93 3.16 -11.33
C LYS A 499 36.97 2.06 -11.55
N THR A 500 38.18 2.21 -11.01
CA THR A 500 39.33 1.37 -11.37
C THR A 500 39.82 0.46 -10.23
N VAL A 501 39.30 0.64 -9.02
CA VAL A 501 39.68 -0.13 -7.82
C VAL A 501 38.48 -0.94 -7.33
N TYR A 502 38.68 -2.23 -7.08
CA TYR A 502 37.69 -3.08 -6.45
C TYR A 502 37.47 -2.65 -4.99
N ALA A 503 36.22 -2.40 -4.63
CA ALA A 503 35.83 -1.84 -3.34
C ALA A 503 35.40 -2.91 -2.31
N ASN A 504 35.87 -4.15 -2.48
CA ASN A 504 35.60 -5.28 -1.58
C ASN A 504 34.10 -5.48 -1.26
N CYS A 505 33.23 -5.29 -2.25
CA CYS A 505 31.79 -5.51 -2.14
C CYS A 505 31.21 -6.12 -3.41
N HIS A 506 29.95 -6.54 -3.33
CA HIS A 506 29.26 -7.18 -4.43
C HIS A 506 27.82 -6.70 -4.55
N ARG A 507 27.39 -6.43 -5.79
CA ARG A 507 26.01 -6.07 -6.13
C ARG A 507 25.19 -7.23 -6.74
N PHE A 508 25.64 -8.48 -6.54
CA PHE A 508 24.89 -9.69 -6.84
C PHE A 508 24.30 -9.70 -8.26
N ASP A 509 22.98 -9.80 -8.40
CA ASP A 509 22.31 -9.87 -9.70
C ASP A 509 22.44 -8.57 -10.51
N GLU A 510 22.57 -7.40 -9.88
CA GLU A 510 22.89 -6.16 -10.60
C GLU A 510 24.29 -6.22 -11.24
N SER A 511 25.27 -6.84 -10.57
CA SER A 511 26.61 -7.07 -11.14
C SER A 511 26.52 -7.96 -12.37
N ALA A 512 25.82 -9.10 -12.26
CA ALA A 512 25.65 -10.05 -13.37
C ALA A 512 24.94 -9.40 -14.58
N MET A 513 23.82 -8.72 -14.33
CA MET A 513 23.06 -8.02 -15.38
C MET A 513 23.90 -6.92 -16.06
N ASN A 514 24.64 -6.12 -15.28
CA ASN A 514 25.52 -5.09 -15.84
C ASN A 514 26.60 -5.68 -16.75
N ILE A 515 27.23 -6.79 -16.36
CA ILE A 515 28.26 -7.46 -17.17
C ILE A 515 27.65 -7.96 -18.47
N LEU A 516 26.54 -8.69 -18.38
CA LEU A 516 25.90 -9.30 -19.55
C LEU A 516 25.40 -8.25 -20.54
N LEU A 517 24.73 -7.19 -20.09
CA LEU A 517 24.27 -6.11 -20.96
C LEU A 517 25.43 -5.39 -21.64
N LYS A 518 26.50 -5.07 -20.90
CA LYS A 518 27.67 -4.39 -21.47
C LYS A 518 28.41 -5.26 -22.47
N ASN A 519 28.53 -6.56 -22.21
CA ASN A 519 29.09 -7.49 -23.19
C ASN A 519 28.20 -7.58 -24.44
N TYR A 520 26.88 -7.69 -24.25
CA TYR A 520 25.93 -7.87 -25.33
C TYR A 520 25.83 -6.64 -26.25
N PHE A 521 25.77 -5.43 -25.68
CA PHE A 521 25.69 -4.17 -26.43
C PHE A 521 27.06 -3.55 -26.75
N GLY A 522 28.15 -4.33 -26.63
CA GLY A 522 29.49 -3.86 -26.99
C GLY A 522 29.91 -2.60 -26.21
N PHE A 523 29.56 -2.53 -24.93
CA PHE A 523 29.91 -1.46 -24.00
C PHE A 523 29.29 -0.08 -24.32
N LYS A 524 28.25 -0.04 -25.16
CA LYS A 524 27.48 1.16 -25.50
C LYS A 524 26.25 1.28 -24.59
N LEU A 525 26.31 2.13 -23.57
CA LEU A 525 25.21 2.28 -22.60
C LEU A 525 23.95 2.83 -23.28
N GLU A 526 24.12 3.75 -24.23
CA GLU A 526 23.05 4.36 -25.00
C GLU A 526 22.27 3.37 -25.86
N SER A 527 22.75 2.15 -26.07
CA SER A 527 21.99 1.12 -26.78
C SER A 527 20.87 0.49 -25.94
N PHE A 528 20.90 0.63 -24.61
CA PHE A 528 19.92 -0.05 -23.75
C PHE A 528 19.53 0.71 -22.48
N ALA A 529 20.20 1.83 -22.16
CA ALA A 529 19.98 2.59 -20.93
C ALA A 529 19.59 4.04 -21.24
N ARG A 530 18.59 4.56 -20.53
CA ARG A 530 18.16 5.97 -20.55
C ARG A 530 18.20 6.54 -19.14
N ASP A 531 18.44 7.85 -19.06
CA ASP A 531 18.36 8.56 -17.78
C ASP A 531 16.93 8.49 -17.24
N ASP A 532 16.81 8.10 -15.98
CA ASP A 532 15.52 7.92 -15.34
C ASP A 532 14.90 9.27 -14.93
N THR A 533 13.88 9.68 -15.67
CA THR A 533 13.01 10.82 -15.32
C THR A 533 11.57 10.40 -15.07
N TYR A 534 11.30 9.09 -15.05
CA TYR A 534 9.97 8.50 -14.92
C TYR A 534 9.74 7.94 -13.53
N THR A 535 10.81 7.71 -12.78
CA THR A 535 10.74 7.16 -11.45
C THR A 535 11.50 7.98 -10.42
N MET A 536 11.19 7.73 -9.14
CA MET A 536 11.94 8.21 -7.99
C MET A 536 12.18 7.08 -6.99
N ASP A 537 13.15 7.27 -6.10
CA ASP A 537 13.38 6.34 -4.99
C ASP A 537 12.25 6.43 -3.96
N THR A 538 11.94 5.31 -3.33
CA THR A 538 10.98 5.27 -2.23
C THR A 538 11.44 6.09 -1.03
N ALA A 539 12.75 6.15 -0.80
CA ALA A 539 13.31 6.93 0.30
C ALA A 539 12.96 8.42 0.19
N ASP A 540 12.75 8.92 -1.03
CA ASP A 540 12.39 10.32 -1.30
C ASP A 540 10.87 10.57 -1.18
N TRP A 541 10.08 9.50 -1.15
CA TRP A 541 8.62 9.59 -1.10
C TRP A 541 8.10 9.81 0.33
N LYS A 542 7.30 10.87 0.51
CA LYS A 542 6.72 11.26 1.81
C LYS A 542 5.20 11.02 1.81
N GLY A 543 4.71 10.26 2.79
CA GLY A 543 3.28 10.05 2.99
C GLY A 543 2.95 8.68 3.58
N ILE A 544 1.67 8.44 3.82
CA ILE A 544 1.10 7.10 4.05
C ILE A 544 0.43 6.69 2.73
N PRO A 545 0.65 5.45 2.23
CA PRO A 545 0.13 5.06 0.93
C PRO A 545 -1.40 5.14 0.88
N LYS A 546 -1.97 5.84 -0.11
CA LYS A 546 -3.41 5.89 -0.35
C LYS A 546 -3.80 4.93 -1.48
N ILE A 547 -3.81 3.65 -1.16
CA ILE A 547 -4.18 2.59 -2.11
C ILE A 547 -5.71 2.57 -2.28
N LYS A 548 -6.17 2.55 -3.53
CA LYS A 548 -7.57 2.30 -3.88
C LYS A 548 -7.83 0.80 -3.84
N ASN A 549 -8.83 0.38 -3.05
CA ASN A 549 -9.26 -1.02 -2.96
C ASN A 549 -10.53 -1.28 -3.79
N CYS A 550 -10.61 -2.46 -4.39
CA CYS A 550 -11.68 -2.88 -5.31
C CYS A 550 -12.29 -4.26 -4.97
N ARG A 551 -11.84 -4.94 -3.91
CA ARG A 551 -12.41 -6.20 -3.43
C ARG A 551 -12.85 -6.09 -1.98
#